data_AF-A0A9P3NSU8-F1
#
_entry.id   AF-A0A9P3NSU8-F1
#
_cell.length_a   1.000
_cell.length_b   1.000
_cell.length_c   1.000
_cell.angle_alpha   90.00
_cell.angle_beta   90.00
_cell.angle_gamma   90.00
#
_symmetry.space_group_name_H-M   'P 1'
#
loop_
_entity.id
_entity.type
_entity.pdbx_description
1 polymer ?
#
loop_
_entity_poly.entity_id
_entity_poly.type
_entity_poly.pdbx_seq_one_letter_code
_entity_poly.pdbx_strand_id
1 'polypeptide(L)'
;MVWPVLITSYDLLRRHAALLAAAAPQLLVCDEGHRLKICAGNKTITALQQLGCPRKVLLTGTPIQNDLNEFFALLDLVNPGCLGPLPAFRRIFADPIQRSCNRSAT
;
A
#
# COMPACT_ATOMS: atom_id res chain seq x y z
N MET A 1 -4.58 1.51 -32.61
CA MET A 1 -5.41 0.95 -31.52
C MET A 1 -4.92 1.55 -30.21
N VAL A 2 -5.82 2.10 -29.42
CA VAL A 2 -5.53 2.55 -28.05
C VAL A 2 -6.10 1.48 -27.13
N TRP A 3 -5.27 0.90 -26.25
CA TRP A 3 -5.73 -0.05 -25.23
C TRP A 3 -6.02 0.74 -23.96
N PRO A 4 -7.30 1.02 -23.63
CA PRO A 4 -7.63 1.92 -22.51
C PRO A 4 -7.40 1.26 -21.14
N VAL A 5 -7.29 -0.07 -21.10
CA VAL A 5 -7.18 -0.85 -19.86
C VAL A 5 -6.13 -1.94 -20.03
N LEU A 6 -5.28 -2.08 -19.02
CA LEU A 6 -4.31 -3.17 -18.90
C LEU A 6 -4.59 -3.93 -17.60
N ILE A 7 -4.68 -5.25 -17.69
CA ILE A 7 -4.77 -6.15 -16.54
C ILE A 7 -3.49 -6.97 -16.51
N THR A 8 -2.83 -6.99 -15.35
CA THR A 8 -1.56 -7.70 -15.17
C THR A 8 -1.43 -8.24 -13.75
N SER A 9 -0.55 -9.21 -13.56
CA SER A 9 -0.20 -9.70 -12.23
C SER A 9 0.91 -8.85 -11.60
N TYR A 10 1.01 -8.88 -10.27
CA TYR A 10 2.11 -8.20 -9.56
C TYR A 10 3.50 -8.66 -10.02
N ASP A 11 3.66 -9.94 -10.41
CA ASP A 11 4.95 -10.46 -10.88
C ASP A 11 5.35 -9.85 -12.23
N LEU A 12 4.41 -9.79 -13.19
CA LEU A 12 4.65 -9.17 -14.49
C LEU A 12 4.88 -7.66 -14.36
N LEU A 13 4.09 -6.98 -13.52
CA LEU A 13 4.27 -5.57 -13.22
C LEU A 13 5.68 -5.30 -12.69
N ARG A 14 6.17 -6.13 -11.76
CA ARG A 14 7.52 -6.00 -11.20
C ARG A 14 8.62 -6.19 -12.25
N ARG A 15 8.45 -7.13 -13.19
CA ARG A 15 9.43 -7.37 -14.27
C ARG A 15 9.45 -6.26 -15.31
N HIS A 16 8.31 -5.61 -15.55
CA HIS A 16 8.13 -4.65 -16.65
C HIS A 16 7.77 -3.23 -16.17
N ALA A 17 8.09 -2.89 -14.92
CA ALA A 17 7.71 -1.62 -14.29
C ALA A 17 8.10 -0.39 -15.12
N ALA A 18 9.32 -0.38 -15.69
CA ALA A 18 9.80 0.73 -16.52
C ALA A 18 8.98 0.92 -17.81
N LEU A 19 8.60 -0.18 -18.47
CA LEU A 19 7.77 -0.13 -19.67
C LEU A 19 6.35 0.35 -19.35
N LEU A 20 5.81 -0.11 -18.23
CA LEU A 20 4.48 0.30 -17.76
C LEU A 20 4.45 1.76 -17.30
N ALA A 21 5.54 2.25 -16.70
CA ALA A 21 5.67 3.66 -16.32
C ALA A 21 5.71 4.58 -17.54
N ALA A 22 6.35 4.16 -18.64
CA ALA A 22 6.37 4.91 -19.89
C ALA A 22 4.98 5.09 -20.52
N ALA A 23 4.02 4.21 -20.21
CA ALA A 23 2.63 4.34 -20.64
C ALA A 23 1.85 5.41 -19.85
N ALA A 24 2.44 6.02 -18.81
CA ALA A 24 1.86 7.08 -17.99
C ALA A 24 0.41 6.78 -17.50
N PRO A 25 0.20 5.66 -16.78
CA PRO A 25 -1.13 5.28 -16.33
C PRO A 25 -1.71 6.35 -15.38
N GLN A 26 -2.98 6.70 -15.59
CA GLN A 26 -3.66 7.72 -14.77
C GLN A 26 -4.45 7.15 -13.58
N LEU A 27 -4.69 5.83 -13.58
CA LEU A 27 -5.37 5.10 -12.52
C LEU A 27 -4.68 3.73 -12.33
N LEU A 28 -4.35 3.42 -11.08
CA LEU A 28 -3.83 2.13 -10.66
C LEU A 28 -4.84 1.49 -9.71
N VAL A 29 -5.30 0.28 -10.04
CA VAL A 29 -6.16 -0.53 -9.17
C VAL A 29 -5.38 -1.76 -8.72
N CYS A 30 -5.15 -1.87 -7.42
CA CYS A 30 -4.45 -2.97 -6.79
C CYS A 30 -5.47 -3.88 -6.10
N ASP A 31 -5.68 -5.06 -6.67
CA ASP A 31 -6.52 -6.09 -6.04
C ASP A 31 -5.74 -6.89 -4.99
N GLU A 32 -6.46 -7.42 -4.01
CA GLU A 32 -5.92 -8.15 -2.86
C GLU A 32 -4.75 -7.43 -2.18
N GLY A 33 -4.97 -6.16 -1.83
CA GLY A 33 -4.00 -5.26 -1.20
C GLY A 33 -3.36 -5.82 0.06
N HIS A 34 -4.03 -6.74 0.78
CA HIS A 34 -3.42 -7.48 1.88
C HIS A 34 -2.18 -8.30 1.47
N ARG A 35 -2.05 -8.69 0.18
CA ARG A 35 -0.85 -9.36 -0.35
C ARG A 35 0.33 -8.41 -0.49
N LEU A 36 0.08 -7.10 -0.54
CA LEU A 36 1.09 -6.05 -0.53
C LEU A 36 1.58 -5.77 0.90
N LYS A 37 1.77 -6.82 1.71
CA LYS A 37 2.37 -6.68 3.04
C LYS A 37 3.72 -5.98 2.90
N ILE A 38 3.84 -4.84 3.59
CA ILE A 38 5.03 -4.00 3.51
C ILE A 38 6.04 -4.51 4.53
N CYS A 39 6.78 -5.55 4.13
CA CYS A 39 8.11 -5.75 4.69
C CYS A 39 9.05 -4.75 4.01
N ALA A 40 9.90 -4.07 4.78
CA ALA A 40 10.96 -3.22 4.22
C ALA A 40 11.70 -3.98 3.10
N GLY A 41 11.80 -3.38 1.91
CA GLY A 41 12.45 -4.01 0.74
C GLY A 41 11.52 -4.80 -0.19
N ASN A 42 10.19 -4.71 -0.05
CA ASN A 42 9.27 -5.35 -0.99
C ASN A 42 9.34 -4.69 -2.38
N LYS A 43 9.98 -5.40 -3.32
CA LYS A 43 10.19 -4.99 -4.72
C LYS A 43 8.89 -4.61 -5.46
N THR A 44 7.76 -5.17 -5.05
CA THR A 44 6.45 -4.87 -5.64
C THR A 44 6.02 -3.43 -5.34
N ILE A 45 6.25 -2.94 -4.13
CA ILE A 45 5.91 -1.56 -3.74
C ILE A 45 6.74 -0.57 -4.54
N THR A 46 8.04 -0.81 -4.64
CA THR A 46 8.94 0.02 -5.44
C THR A 46 8.50 0.07 -6.89
N ALA A 47 8.13 -1.08 -7.48
CA ALA A 47 7.61 -1.13 -8.84
C ALA A 47 6.28 -0.37 -9.00
N LEU A 48 5.37 -0.45 -8.02
CA LEU A 48 4.10 0.30 -8.03
C LEU A 48 4.33 1.81 -7.91
N GLN A 49 5.30 2.23 -7.10
CA GLN A 49 5.69 3.64 -6.97
C GLN A 49 6.34 4.18 -8.25
N GLN A 50 7.15 3.36 -8.93
CA GLN A 50 7.79 3.71 -10.22
C GLN A 50 6.79 4.03 -11.33
N LEU A 51 5.55 3.52 -11.27
CA LEU A 51 4.52 3.82 -12.25
C LEU A 51 4.11 5.30 -12.24
N GLY A 52 4.38 6.05 -11.17
CA GLY A 52 4.08 7.48 -11.09
C GLY A 52 2.59 7.82 -11.19
N CYS A 53 1.72 6.85 -10.88
CA CYS A 53 0.29 7.01 -11.10
C CYS A 53 -0.35 7.98 -10.08
N PRO A 54 -1.11 9.00 -10.53
CA PRO A 54 -1.68 10.02 -9.64
C PRO A 54 -2.85 9.51 -8.80
N ARG A 55 -3.60 8.51 -9.29
CA ARG A 55 -4.78 7.96 -8.61
C ARG A 55 -4.57 6.48 -8.35
N LYS A 56 -4.69 6.07 -7.10
CA LYS A 56 -4.49 4.67 -6.67
C LYS A 56 -5.72 4.20 -5.90
N VAL A 57 -6.22 3.03 -6.24
CA VAL A 57 -7.30 2.33 -5.54
C VAL A 57 -6.77 0.99 -5.07
N LEU A 58 -6.93 0.71 -3.77
CA LEU A 58 -6.55 -0.55 -3.17
C LEU A 58 -7.82 -1.30 -2.75
N LEU A 59 -7.99 -2.52 -3.24
CA LEU A 59 -9.09 -3.41 -2.87
C LEU A 59 -8.53 -4.50 -1.96
N THR A 60 -9.20 -4.80 -0.85
CA THR A 60 -8.80 -5.92 0.03
C THR A 60 -10.02 -6.54 0.70
N GLY A 61 -10.13 -7.86 0.62
CA GLY A 61 -11.20 -8.63 1.30
C GLY A 61 -10.94 -8.84 2.79
N THR A 62 -9.68 -8.72 3.23
CA THR A 62 -9.31 -8.73 4.65
C THR A 62 -9.04 -7.29 5.07
N PRO A 63 -9.91 -6.68 5.92
CA PRO A 63 -9.51 -5.44 6.57
C PRO A 63 -8.27 -5.79 7.40
N ILE A 64 -7.27 -4.92 7.35
CA ILE A 64 -5.96 -5.09 8.00
C ILE A 64 -6.17 -5.34 9.49
N GLN A 65 -6.25 -6.61 9.87
CA GLN A 65 -7.02 -6.99 11.06
C GLN A 65 -6.21 -6.99 12.35
N ASN A 66 -4.87 -6.97 12.29
CA ASN A 66 -4.03 -7.20 13.47
C ASN A 66 -2.77 -6.34 13.60
N ASP A 67 -2.41 -5.52 12.61
CA ASP A 67 -1.23 -4.67 12.70
C ASP A 67 -1.46 -3.27 12.10
N LEU A 68 -1.49 -2.26 12.98
CA LEU A 68 -1.62 -0.86 12.58
C LEU A 68 -0.40 -0.34 11.81
N ASN A 69 0.75 -1.01 11.92
CA ASN A 69 1.90 -0.72 11.07
C ASN A 69 1.66 -1.17 9.63
N GLU A 70 1.03 -2.34 9.42
CA GLU A 70 0.64 -2.78 8.08
C GLU A 70 -0.39 -1.80 7.48
N PHE A 71 -1.32 -1.28 8.30
CA PHE A 71 -2.30 -0.28 7.88
C PHE A 71 -1.65 1.04 7.47
N PHE A 72 -0.75 1.56 8.31
CA PHE A 72 0.02 2.76 7.99
C PHE A 72 0.76 2.61 6.67
N ALA A 73 1.43 1.48 6.48
CA ALA A 73 2.25 1.25 5.31
C ALA A 73 1.39 1.21 4.02
N LEU A 74 0.23 0.55 4.04
CA LEU A 74 -0.70 0.54 2.90
C LEU A 74 -1.28 1.93 2.61
N LEU A 75 -1.59 2.72 3.63
CA LEU A 75 -2.04 4.09 3.42
C LEU A 75 -0.94 4.98 2.86
N ASP A 76 0.29 4.84 3.33
CA ASP A 76 1.44 5.59 2.81
C ASP A 76 1.74 5.22 1.34
N LEU A 77 1.47 3.98 0.92
CA LEU A 77 1.56 3.57 -0.48
C LEU A 77 0.53 4.29 -1.37
N VAL A 78 -0.72 4.36 -0.90
CA VAL A 78 -1.84 4.95 -1.65
C VAL A 78 -1.75 6.47 -1.64
N ASN A 79 -1.50 7.06 -0.48
CA ASN A 79 -1.45 8.50 -0.26
C ASN A 79 -0.29 8.85 0.70
N PRO A 80 0.94 8.99 0.16
CA PRO A 80 2.12 9.26 0.97
C PRO A 80 1.96 10.50 1.86
N GLY A 81 2.29 10.37 3.14
CA GLY A 81 2.27 11.50 4.09
C GLY A 81 0.89 11.87 4.66
N CYS A 82 -0.20 11.19 4.29
CA CYS A 82 -1.54 11.50 4.82
C CYS A 82 -1.67 11.34 6.34
N LEU A 83 -0.89 10.44 6.94
CA LEU A 83 -0.87 10.17 8.39
C LEU A 83 0.36 10.78 9.09
N GLY A 84 1.18 11.54 8.36
CA GLY A 84 2.47 12.02 8.85
C GLY A 84 3.51 10.90 8.99
N PRO A 85 4.63 11.17 9.68
CA PRO A 85 5.73 10.21 9.80
C PRO A 85 5.34 9.04 10.74
N LEU A 86 5.84 7.84 10.44
CA LEU A 86 5.54 6.61 11.19
C LEU A 86 5.69 6.75 12.73
N PRO A 87 6.72 7.42 13.29
CA PRO A 87 6.82 7.60 14.74
C PRO A 87 5.66 8.41 15.33
N ALA A 88 5.17 9.43 14.60
CA ALA A 88 4.03 10.23 15.05
C ALA A 88 2.74 9.41 14.98
N PHE A 89 2.54 8.66 13.90
CA PHE A 89 1.40 7.75 13.77
C PHE A 89 1.37 6.72 14.91
N ARG A 90 2.51 6.10 15.24
CA ARG A 90 2.61 5.13 16.34
C ARG A 90 2.20 5.74 17.67
N ARG A 91 2.76 6.90 18.01
CA ARG A 91 2.48 7.59 19.26
C ARG A 91 1.02 8.02 19.42
N ILE A 92 0.39 8.47 18.34
CA ILE A 92 -0.95 9.06 18.37
C ILE A 92 -2.06 8.00 18.21
N PHE A 93 -1.82 6.98 17.37
CA PHE A 93 -2.84 5.98 17.03
C PHE A 93 -2.43 4.57 17.47
N ALA A 94 -1.27 4.07 17.05
CA ALA A 94 -0.95 2.64 17.23
C ALA A 94 -0.78 2.23 18.70
N ASP A 95 0.06 2.93 19.45
CA ASP A 95 0.38 2.57 20.84
C ASP A 95 -0.84 2.72 21.75
N PRO A 96 -1.66 3.80 21.69
CA PRO A 96 -2.88 3.90 22.48
C PRO A 96 -3.87 2.76 22.19
N ILE A 97 -4.11 2.43 20.92
CA ILE A 97 -5.03 1.35 20.54
C ILE A 97 -4.54 0.00 21.04
N GLN A 98 -3.24 -0.30 20.88
CA GLN A 98 -2.66 -1.55 21.38
C GLN A 98 -2.72 -1.67 22.90
N ARG A 99 -2.47 -0.58 23.63
CA ARG A 99 -2.60 -0.56 25.11
C ARG A 99 -4.03 -0.83 25.56
N SER A 100 -5.03 -0.25 24.91
CA SER A 100 -6.45 -0.49 25.23
C SER A 100 -6.91 -1.92 24.91
N CYS A 101 -6.29 -2.59 23.94
CA CYS A 101 -6.60 -3.98 23.60
C CYS A 101 -5.90 -5.03 24.49
N ASN A 102 -4.88 -4.64 25.27
CA ASN A 102 -4.24 -5.53 26.23
C ASN A 102 -5.13 -5.71 27.47
N ARG A 103 -5.71 -6.91 27.61
CA ARG A 103 -6.60 -7.29 28.71
C ARG A 103 -5.90 -7.46 30.08
N SER A 104 -4.62 -7.10 30.18
CA SER A 104 -3.79 -7.21 31.39
C SER A 104 -3.64 -5.88 32.15
N ALA A 105 -4.49 -4.89 31.90
CA ALA A 105 -4.55 -3.69 32.72
C ALA A 105 -5.23 -4.00 34.06
N THR A 106 -4.42 -4.35 35.07
CA THR A 106 -4.76 -4.15 36.48
C THR A 106 -4.68 -2.68 36.85
#